data_AF-A0A7S2V6B8-F1
#
_entry.id   AF-A0A7S2V6B8-F1
#
_cell.length_a   1.000
_cell.length_b   1.000
_cell.length_c   1.000
_cell.angle_alpha   90.00
_cell.angle_beta   90.00
_cell.angle_gamma   90.00
#
_symmetry.space_group_name_H-M   'P 1'
#
loop_
_entity.id
_entity.type
_entity.pdbx_description
1 polymer ?
#
loop_
_entity_poly.entity_id
_entity_poly.type
_entity_poly.pdbx_seq_one_letter_code
_entity_poly.pdbx_strand_id
1 'polypeptide(L)'
;KEALRFLQEVKEDGYTPDKFAYGEILLSFKNAKAWQEVLSVLEIMREHGVPPAEFHLRKALHCMGENERWEELLGVFDELKALPVVPRRSAPAPAPAAAVEPLE
;
A
#
# COMPACT_ATOMS: atom_id res chain seq x y z
N LYS A 1 -0.31 14.92 13.59
CA LYS A 1 -1.72 14.76 14.03
C LYS A 1 -2.70 15.56 13.16
N GLU A 2 -2.33 16.74 12.65
CA GLU A 2 -3.13 17.51 11.68
C GLU A 2 -3.63 16.68 10.49
N ALA A 3 -2.79 15.82 9.90
CA ALA A 3 -3.22 14.96 8.79
C ALA A 3 -4.36 13.99 9.15
N LEU A 4 -4.47 13.53 10.40
CA LEU A 4 -5.60 12.70 10.85
C LEU A 4 -6.87 13.53 11.02
N ARG A 5 -6.76 14.76 11.52
CA ARG A 5 -7.90 15.69 11.62
C ARG A 5 -8.44 16.02 10.24
N PHE A 6 -7.55 16.35 9.31
CA PHE A 6 -7.91 16.61 7.91
C PHE A 6 -8.68 15.43 7.29
N LEU A 7 -8.25 14.19 7.53
CA LEU A 7 -8.98 13.01 7.03
C LEU A 7 -10.42 12.94 7.56
N GLN A 8 -10.63 13.27 8.83
CA GLN A 8 -11.97 13.29 9.45
C GLN A 8 -12.82 14.46 8.90
N GLU A 9 -12.27 15.67 8.84
CA GLU A 9 -12.95 16.85 8.31
C GLU A 9 -13.42 16.64 6.86
N VAL A 10 -12.55 16.10 5.99
CA VAL A 10 -12.91 15.80 4.59
C VAL A 10 -14.07 14.81 4.52
N LYS A 11 -14.17 13.87 5.46
CA LYS A 11 -15.27 12.92 5.53
C LYS A 11 -16.57 13.55 6.00
N GLU A 12 -16.50 14.38 7.04
CA GLU A 12 -17.64 15.14 7.57
C GLU A 12 -18.23 16.07 6.50
N ASP A 13 -17.37 16.66 5.65
CA ASP A 13 -17.77 17.47 4.49
C ASP A 13 -18.35 16.64 3.32
N GLY A 14 -18.46 15.32 3.47
CA GLY A 14 -19.05 14.42 2.48
C GLY A 14 -18.10 13.95 1.39
N TYR A 15 -16.81 14.27 1.49
CA TYR A 15 -15.78 13.81 0.57
C TYR A 15 -15.08 12.55 1.10
N THR A 16 -14.35 11.84 0.25
CA THR A 16 -13.52 10.72 0.69
C THR A 16 -12.20 10.80 -0.06
N PRO A 17 -11.06 10.91 0.64
CA PRO A 17 -9.76 10.92 0.00
C PRO A 17 -9.58 9.66 -0.86
N ASP A 18 -8.90 9.81 -1.99
CA ASP A 18 -8.60 8.66 -2.83
C ASP A 18 -7.43 7.84 -2.27
N LYS A 19 -7.20 6.68 -2.89
CA LYS A 19 -6.08 5.79 -2.53
C LYS A 19 -4.73 6.51 -2.60
N PHE A 20 -4.55 7.47 -3.50
CA PHE A 20 -3.27 8.14 -3.64
C PHE A 20 -3.02 9.10 -2.46
N ALA A 21 -4.01 9.89 -2.08
CA ALA A 21 -3.95 10.82 -0.95
C ALA A 21 -3.63 10.11 0.37
N TYR A 22 -4.27 8.97 0.63
CA TYR A 22 -3.91 8.12 1.79
C TYR A 22 -2.47 7.62 1.72
N GLY A 23 -1.99 7.26 0.53
CA GLY A 23 -0.61 6.85 0.28
C GLY A 23 0.43 7.90 0.68
N GLU A 24 0.16 9.16 0.36
CA GLU A 24 1.03 10.30 0.69
C GLU A 24 1.02 10.60 2.19
N ILE A 25 -0.16 10.55 2.83
CA ILE A 25 -0.27 10.72 4.29
C ILE A 25 0.48 9.60 5.01
N LEU A 26 0.32 8.34 4.59
CA LEU A 26 1.07 7.21 5.13
C LEU A 26 2.58 7.36 4.95
N LEU A 27 3.03 7.84 3.79
CA LEU A 27 4.44 8.12 3.54
C LEU A 27 4.98 9.18 4.51
N SER A 28 4.20 10.24 4.76
CA SER A 28 4.59 11.29 5.70
C SER A 28 4.78 10.75 7.12
N PHE A 29 3.85 9.94 7.62
CA PHE A 29 3.96 9.33 8.95
C PHE A 29 5.04 8.25 9.02
N LYS A 30 5.22 7.46 7.96
CA LYS A 30 6.35 6.52 7.85
C LYS A 30 7.68 7.24 8.00
N ASN A 31 7.87 8.37 7.31
CA ASN A 31 9.10 9.15 7.35
C ASN A 31 9.34 9.79 8.73
N ALA A 32 8.25 10.14 9.42
CA ALA A 32 8.29 10.59 10.81
C ALA A 32 8.43 9.45 11.84
N LYS A 33 8.52 8.19 11.40
CA LYS A 33 8.51 6.98 12.25
C LYS A 33 7.31 6.88 13.19
N ALA A 34 6.20 7.51 12.83
CA ALA A 34 4.98 7.62 13.63
C ALA A 34 4.09 6.39 13.39
N TRP A 35 4.48 5.24 13.95
CA TRP A 35 3.84 3.95 13.66
C TRP A 35 2.37 3.88 14.11
N GLN A 36 2.02 4.54 15.21
CA GLN A 36 0.64 4.60 15.70
C GLN A 36 -0.26 5.30 14.69
N GLU A 37 0.17 6.46 14.19
CA GLU A 37 -0.54 7.21 13.18
C GLU A 37 -0.64 6.45 11.85
N VAL A 38 0.39 5.68 11.47
CA VAL A 38 0.32 4.79 10.31
C VAL A 38 -0.81 3.78 10.44
N LEU A 39 -0.97 3.13 11.61
CA LEU A 39 -2.09 2.21 11.84
C LEU A 39 -3.42 2.94 11.85
N SER A 40 -3.49 4.12 12.48
CA SER A 40 -4.71 4.94 12.47
C SER A 40 -5.14 5.30 11.06
N VAL A 41 -4.22 5.62 10.15
CA VAL A 41 -4.57 5.90 8.75
C VAL A 41 -5.12 4.66 8.06
N LEU A 42 -4.51 3.48 8.26
CA LEU A 42 -5.05 2.23 7.69
C LEU A 42 -6.47 1.93 8.21
N GLU A 43 -6.75 2.25 9.47
CA GLU A 43 -8.10 2.06 10.02
C GLU A 43 -9.09 3.07 9.44
N ILE A 44 -8.74 4.35 9.39
CA ILE A 44 -9.57 5.40 8.77
C ILE A 44 -9.88 5.06 7.31
N MET A 45 -8.92 4.51 6.56
CA MET A 45 -9.15 4.03 5.20
C MET A 45 -10.29 2.99 5.16
N ARG A 46 -10.26 2.00 6.06
CA ARG A 46 -11.30 0.97 6.16
C ARG A 46 -12.65 1.56 6.57
N GLU A 47 -12.67 2.44 7.57
CA GLU A 47 -13.87 3.14 8.04
C GLU A 47 -14.50 3.98 6.91
N HIS A 48 -13.68 4.59 6.07
CA HIS A 48 -14.15 5.36 4.91
C HIS A 48 -14.57 4.48 3.72
N GLY A 49 -14.49 3.14 3.84
CA GLY A 49 -14.82 2.20 2.77
C GLY A 49 -13.76 2.10 1.67
N VAL A 50 -12.54 2.60 1.92
CA VAL A 50 -11.41 2.55 0.99
C VAL A 50 -10.44 1.47 1.45
N PRO A 51 -10.49 0.25 0.91
CA PRO A 51 -9.60 -0.82 1.37
C PRO A 51 -8.12 -0.48 1.07
N PRO A 52 -7.21 -0.68 2.04
CA PRO A 52 -5.79 -0.52 1.82
C PRO A 52 -5.28 -1.40 0.67
N ALA A 53 -4.60 -0.77 -0.29
CA ALA A 53 -3.88 -1.48 -1.35
C ALA A 53 -2.45 -1.89 -0.92
N GLU A 54 -1.83 -2.80 -1.69
CA GLU A 54 -0.49 -3.35 -1.44
C GLU A 54 0.55 -2.29 -1.04
N PHE A 55 0.60 -1.16 -1.74
CA PHE A 55 1.60 -0.12 -1.48
C PHE A 55 1.39 0.62 -0.15
N HIS A 56 0.17 0.70 0.37
CA HIS A 56 -0.12 1.25 1.69
C HIS A 56 0.42 0.31 2.77
N LEU A 57 0.11 -0.98 2.64
CA LEU A 57 0.56 -2.01 3.58
C LEU A 57 2.08 -2.12 3.60
N ARG A 58 2.76 -2.01 2.44
CA ARG A 58 4.23 -1.97 2.38
C ARG A 58 4.83 -0.79 3.16
N LYS A 59 4.23 0.40 3.08
CA LYS A 59 4.68 1.56 3.86
C LYS A 59 4.49 1.31 5.36
N ALA A 60 3.38 0.69 5.73
CA ALA A 60 3.11 0.32 7.12
C ALA A 60 4.11 -0.72 7.65
N LEU A 61 4.38 -1.79 6.90
CA LEU A 61 5.40 -2.79 7.23
C LEU A 61 6.78 -2.16 7.44
N HIS A 62 7.19 -1.26 6.54
CA HIS A 62 8.45 -0.53 6.69
C HIS A 62 8.46 0.23 8.02
N CYS A 63 7.42 1.02 8.28
CA CYS A 63 7.33 1.81 9.51
C CYS A 63 7.37 0.93 10.77
N MET A 64 6.65 -0.19 10.79
CA MET A 64 6.66 -1.12 11.92
C MET A 64 8.02 -1.76 12.13
N GLY A 65 8.70 -2.15 11.05
CA GLY A 65 10.03 -2.76 11.12
C GLY A 65 11.10 -1.78 11.65
N GLU A 66 11.03 -0.51 11.26
CA GLU A 66 11.92 0.54 11.78
C GLU A 66 11.65 0.89 13.26
N ASN A 67 10.47 0.55 13.79
CA ASN A 67 10.06 0.80 15.17
C ASN A 67 10.04 -0.48 16.03
N GLU A 68 10.53 -1.61 15.50
CA GLU A 68 10.57 -2.92 16.17
C GLU A 68 9.19 -3.40 16.67
N ARG A 69 8.13 -3.00 15.97
CA ARG A 69 6.73 -3.33 16.25
C ARG A 69 6.34 -4.66 15.60
N TRP A 70 6.91 -5.76 16.11
CA TRP A 70 6.81 -7.06 15.44
C TRP A 70 5.40 -7.66 15.43
N GLU A 71 4.62 -7.46 16.49
CA GLU A 71 3.24 -7.96 16.56
C GLU A 71 2.37 -7.25 15.50
N GLU A 72 2.45 -5.92 15.44
CA GLU A 72 1.73 -5.12 14.44
C GLU A 72 2.22 -5.42 13.02
N LEU A 73 3.54 -5.57 12.85
CA LEU A 73 4.13 -5.93 11.56
C LEU A 73 3.58 -7.26 11.04
N LEU A 74 3.50 -8.28 11.89
CA LEU A 74 2.98 -9.59 11.51
C LEU A 74 1.50 -9.50 11.11
N GLY A 75 0.69 -8.73 11.85
CA GLY A 75 -0.71 -8.49 11.47
C GLY A 75 -0.86 -7.85 10.10
N VAL A 76 -0.09 -6.79 9.82
CA VAL A 76 -0.09 -6.12 8.50
C VAL A 76 0.47 -7.05 7.40
N PHE A 77 1.43 -7.91 7.73
CA PHE A 77 2.02 -8.85 6.78
C PHE A 77 1.04 -9.96 6.38
N ASP A 78 0.24 -10.43 7.33
CA ASP A 78 -0.83 -11.39 7.06
C ASP A 78 -1.92 -10.78 6.16
N GLU A 79 -2.28 -9.51 6.41
CA GLU A 79 -3.18 -8.76 5.52
C GLU A 79 -2.61 -8.63 4.10
N LEU A 80 -1.31 -8.32 3.97
CA LEU A 80 -0.64 -8.23 2.68
C LEU A 80 -0.66 -9.56 1.92
N LYS A 81 -0.43 -10.69 2.60
CA LYS A 81 -0.49 -12.04 1.99
C LYS A 81 -1.91 -12.44 1.57
N ALA A 82 -2.92 -11.93 2.26
CA ALA A 82 -4.32 -12.19 1.95
C ALA A 82 -4.81 -11.40 0.72
N LEU A 83 -4.06 -10.39 0.25
CA LEU A 83 -4.41 -9.68 -0.97
C LEU A 83 -4.38 -10.63 -2.18
N PRO A 84 -5.35 -10.53 -3.10
CA PRO A 84 -5.33 -11.32 -4.31
C PRO A 84 -4.07 -11.02 -5.10
N VAL A 85 -3.29 -12.07 -5.38
CA VAL A 85 -2.12 -11.97 -6.25
C VAL A 85 -2.63 -11.62 -7.63
N VAL A 86 -2.51 -10.35 -8.02
CA VAL A 86 -2.67 -9.97 -9.42
C VAL A 86 -1.37 -10.40 -10.10
N PRO A 87 -1.38 -11.43 -10.97
CA PRO A 87 -0.17 -11.80 -11.69
C PRO A 87 0.21 -10.58 -12.52
N ARG A 88 1.33 -9.95 -12.14
CA ARG A 88 1.91 -8.86 -12.92
C ARG A 88 2.08 -9.41 -14.33
N ARG A 89 1.42 -8.79 -15.31
CA ARG A 89 1.46 -9.21 -16.72
C ARG A 89 2.93 -9.36 -17.10
N SER A 90 3.45 -10.58 -17.07
CA SER A 90 4.81 -10.84 -17.51
C SER A 90 4.81 -10.46 -18.98
N ALA A 91 5.80 -9.67 -19.40
CA ALA A 91 6.02 -9.51 -20.84
C ALA A 91 6.03 -10.93 -21.44
N PRO A 92 5.31 -11.18 -22.56
CA PRO A 92 5.41 -12.48 -23.21
C PRO A 92 6.90 -12.74 -23.43
N ALA A 93 7.35 -13.96 -23.12
CA ALA A 93 8.72 -14.36 -23.42
C ALA A 93 9.02 -13.97 -24.88
N PRO A 94 10.20 -13.39 -25.19
CA PRO A 94 10.52 -13.08 -26.57
C PRO A 94 10.32 -14.34 -27.40
N ALA A 95 9.51 -14.24 -28.47
CA ALA A 95 9.31 -15.34 -29.39
C ALA A 95 10.69 -15.86 -29.82
N PRO A 96 10.92 -17.19 -29.87
CA PRO A 96 12.20 -17.71 -30.34
C PRO A 96 12.49 -17.08 -31.69
N ALA A 97 13.65 -16.42 -31.80
CA ALA A 97 14.09 -15.83 -33.05
C ALA A 97 13.96 -16.90 -34.13
N ALA A 98 13.09 -16.64 -35.11
CA ALA A 98 12.84 -17.57 -36.20
C ALA A 98 14.18 -18.01 -36.76
N ALA A 99 14.43 -19.32 -36.73
CA ALA A 99 15.58 -19.91 -37.37
C ALA A 99 15.54 -19.47 -38.83
N VAL A 100 16.50 -18.65 -39.22
CA VAL A 100 16.75 -18.37 -40.63
C VAL A 100 17.42 -19.64 -41.14
N GLU A 101 16.60 -20.54 -41.68
CA GLU A 101 17.07 -21.65 -42.51
C GLU A 101 17.93 -21.05 -43.63
N PRO A 102 19.20 -21.49 -43.79
CA PRO A 102 20.04 -21.01 -44.87
C PRO A 102 19.46 -21.49 -46.20
N LEU A 103 19.31 -20.58 -47.16
CA LEU A 103 19.04 -20.96 -48.55
C LEU A 103 20.22 -21.81 -49.06
N GLU A 104 19.93 -23.01 -49.54
CA GLU A 104 20.81 -23.75 -50.46
C GLU A 104 20.96 -23.04 -51.81
#